data_AF-A0A9X6AE47-F1
#
_entry.id   AF-A0A9X6AE47-F1
#
_cell.length_a   1.000
_cell.length_b   1.000
_cell.length_c   1.000
_cell.angle_alpha   90.00
_cell.angle_beta   90.00
_cell.angle_gamma   90.00
#
_symmetry.space_group_name_H-M   'P 1'
#
loop_
_entity.id
_entity.type
_entity.pdbx_description
1 polymer ?
#
loop_
_entity_poly.entity_id
_entity_poly.type
_entity_poly.pdbx_seq_one_letter_code
_entity_poly.pdbx_strand_id
1 'polypeptide(L)'
;MALQGDARPRRGGAGFTTAGALEQGVWKDEISPGQTLFYKVPVDWGQQFYATAELGSSSGGEGFTGFMGTALVVSLYSPVRGLVTDAGAGYDGSQRAAALDPLPPVEYDNRYAFNDRISGMRFAGSYYLVVHLAAQVADKFGDGPFGLTLRVRVDGAAQTGPAYAGRAVPQGVFDSATGDSVPAMGGTGPAGSGGSDDGTTMKLVAVGGIGTGTVLVLALGVWTVAARRRATPRGW
;
A
#
# COMPACT_ATOMS: atom_id res chain seq x y z
N MET A 1 11.91 -24.06 -3.86
CA MET A 1 12.64 -23.92 -5.14
C MET A 1 12.55 -22.47 -5.61
N ALA A 2 13.63 -21.90 -6.14
CA ALA A 2 13.63 -20.54 -6.66
C ALA A 2 12.77 -20.45 -7.94
N LEU A 3 11.91 -19.43 -8.04
CA LEU A 3 11.18 -19.14 -9.29
C LEU A 3 12.17 -18.83 -10.40
N GLN A 4 12.07 -19.58 -11.50
CA GLN A 4 12.72 -19.30 -12.77
C GLN A 4 11.67 -18.70 -13.71
N GLY A 5 12.02 -17.62 -14.41
CA GLY A 5 11.14 -16.93 -15.34
C GLY A 5 11.75 -15.62 -15.81
N ASP A 6 11.26 -15.11 -16.94
CA ASP A 6 11.72 -13.84 -17.50
C ASP A 6 11.34 -12.70 -16.58
N ALA A 7 12.35 -11.94 -16.15
CA ALA A 7 12.16 -10.85 -15.22
C ALA A 7 11.48 -9.66 -15.91
N ARG A 8 10.31 -9.26 -15.41
CA ARG A 8 9.46 -8.21 -15.99
C ARG A 8 9.65 -6.87 -15.27
N PRO A 9 9.67 -5.72 -15.97
CA PRO A 9 9.78 -4.43 -15.31
C PRO A 9 8.55 -4.13 -14.45
N ARG A 10 8.77 -3.65 -13.23
CA ARG A 10 7.72 -3.10 -12.35
C ARG A 10 8.32 -2.02 -11.48
N ARG A 11 7.71 -0.82 -11.47
CA ARG A 11 8.06 0.26 -10.55
C ARG A 11 7.37 0.07 -9.19
N GLY A 12 8.15 0.20 -8.12
CA GLY A 12 7.65 0.33 -6.75
C GLY A 12 7.08 1.72 -6.48
N GLY A 13 6.18 1.79 -5.50
CA GLY A 13 5.63 3.05 -4.99
C GLY A 13 6.53 3.69 -3.95
N ALA A 14 6.21 4.94 -3.59
CA ALA A 14 6.88 5.67 -2.51
C ALA A 14 6.23 5.47 -1.12
N GLY A 15 5.17 4.67 -1.03
CA GLY A 15 4.48 4.37 0.22
C GLY A 15 3.38 3.31 0.05
N PHE A 16 2.75 2.93 1.15
CA PHE A 16 1.68 1.91 1.15
C PHE A 16 0.52 2.21 0.20
N THR A 17 0.17 3.49 0.02
CA THR A 17 -0.95 3.92 -0.84
C THR A 17 -0.62 3.88 -2.33
N THR A 18 0.66 4.00 -2.70
CA THR A 18 1.12 4.03 -4.09
C THR A 18 1.89 2.76 -4.46
N ALA A 19 1.83 1.73 -3.61
CA ALA A 19 2.59 0.50 -3.76
C ALA A 19 2.30 -0.20 -5.10
N GLY A 20 3.37 -0.59 -5.80
CA GLY A 20 3.28 -1.27 -7.08
C GLY A 20 2.73 -2.68 -6.93
N ALA A 21 1.73 -3.06 -7.72
CA ALA A 21 1.17 -4.41 -7.68
C ALA A 21 2.19 -5.45 -8.18
N LEU A 22 2.37 -6.53 -7.43
CA LEU A 22 3.21 -7.66 -7.80
C LEU A 22 2.39 -8.94 -7.73
N GLU A 23 2.43 -9.72 -8.81
CA GLU A 23 1.96 -11.09 -8.81
C GLU A 23 3.14 -12.05 -8.60
N GLN A 24 2.85 -13.35 -8.53
CA GLN A 24 3.88 -14.37 -8.59
C GLN A 24 4.76 -14.18 -9.84
N GLY A 25 6.07 -14.17 -9.65
CA GLY A 25 7.01 -14.00 -10.75
C GLY A 25 8.36 -13.43 -10.34
N VAL A 26 9.14 -13.07 -11.36
CA VAL A 26 10.40 -12.36 -11.23
C VAL A 26 10.22 -10.96 -11.81
N TRP A 27 10.59 -9.94 -11.03
CA TRP A 27 10.35 -8.54 -11.36
C TRP A 27 11.65 -7.75 -11.28
N LYS A 28 11.80 -6.76 -12.16
CA LYS A 28 12.93 -5.85 -12.23
C LYS A 28 12.49 -4.43 -11.90
N ASP A 29 13.29 -3.77 -11.09
CA ASP A 29 13.20 -2.34 -10.81
C ASP A 29 14.62 -1.76 -10.65
N GLU A 30 14.70 -0.51 -10.27
CA GLU A 30 15.93 0.21 -9.92
C GLU A 30 15.73 0.91 -8.59
N ILE A 31 16.77 0.93 -7.77
CA ILE A 31 16.75 1.57 -6.45
C ILE A 31 18.00 2.40 -6.25
N SER A 32 17.83 3.61 -5.74
CA SER A 32 18.92 4.51 -5.36
C SER A 32 19.22 4.43 -3.86
N PRO A 33 20.45 4.69 -3.41
CA PRO A 33 20.78 4.78 -1.99
C PRO A 33 19.86 5.77 -1.25
N GLY A 34 19.35 5.36 -0.09
CA GLY A 34 18.40 6.13 0.71
C GLY A 34 16.94 5.98 0.27
N GLN A 35 16.67 5.32 -0.85
CA GLN A 35 15.31 5.11 -1.35
C GLN A 35 14.64 3.91 -0.65
N THR A 36 13.33 4.03 -0.49
CA THR A 36 12.45 2.94 -0.09
C THR A 36 11.37 2.73 -1.13
N LEU A 37 11.25 1.50 -1.61
CA LEU A 37 10.25 1.09 -2.61
C LEU A 37 9.20 0.20 -1.95
N PHE A 38 7.94 0.44 -2.32
CA PHE A 38 6.77 -0.28 -1.79
C PHE A 38 6.09 -1.08 -2.88
N TYR A 39 5.81 -2.34 -2.60
CA TYR A 39 5.06 -3.23 -3.48
C TYR A 39 3.93 -3.90 -2.71
N LYS A 40 2.83 -4.22 -3.38
CA LYS A 40 1.68 -4.97 -2.81
C LYS A 40 1.54 -6.31 -3.53
N VAL A 41 1.42 -7.39 -2.77
CA VAL A 41 1.22 -8.76 -3.29
C VAL A 41 -0.08 -9.31 -2.71
N PRO A 42 -1.04 -9.73 -3.54
CA PRO A 42 -2.24 -10.40 -3.05
C PRO A 42 -1.90 -11.80 -2.52
N VAL A 43 -2.38 -12.11 -1.33
CA VAL A 43 -2.25 -13.43 -0.70
C VAL A 43 -3.58 -13.82 -0.06
N ASP A 44 -4.15 -14.94 -0.50
CA ASP A 44 -5.40 -15.49 0.01
C ASP A 44 -5.21 -16.40 1.22
N TRP A 45 -6.33 -16.71 1.89
CA TRP A 45 -6.36 -17.75 2.93
C TRP A 45 -5.80 -19.07 2.41
N GLY A 46 -5.01 -19.74 3.25
CA GLY A 46 -4.35 -21.00 2.94
C GLY A 46 -3.13 -20.88 2.02
N GLN A 47 -2.84 -19.69 1.49
CA GLN A 47 -1.65 -19.47 0.67
C GLN A 47 -0.44 -19.07 1.48
N GLN A 48 0.74 -19.42 0.99
CA GLN A 48 2.03 -19.15 1.63
C GLN A 48 2.87 -18.19 0.79
N PHE A 49 3.39 -17.15 1.42
CA PHE A 49 4.17 -16.09 0.77
C PHE A 49 5.68 -16.34 0.87
N TYR A 50 6.39 -16.08 -0.21
CA TYR A 50 7.85 -16.09 -0.26
C TYR A 50 8.35 -14.90 -1.07
N ALA A 51 9.37 -14.21 -0.56
CA ALA A 51 10.02 -13.14 -1.29
C ALA A 51 11.54 -13.12 -1.12
N THR A 52 12.23 -12.72 -2.18
CA THR A 52 13.66 -12.43 -2.19
C THR A 52 13.88 -11.16 -2.99
N ALA A 53 14.71 -10.25 -2.47
CA ALA A 53 15.21 -9.10 -3.22
C ALA A 53 16.70 -9.28 -3.47
N GLU A 54 17.12 -9.02 -4.71
CA GLU A 54 18.50 -9.10 -5.15
C GLU A 54 18.95 -7.71 -5.61
N LEU A 55 20.03 -7.22 -5.02
CA LEU A 55 20.72 -6.00 -5.45
C LEU A 55 21.80 -6.39 -6.46
N GLY A 56 21.77 -5.78 -7.64
CA GLY A 56 22.74 -6.01 -8.70
C GLY A 56 24.14 -5.53 -8.33
N SER A 57 25.15 -6.08 -9.00
CA SER A 57 26.54 -5.63 -8.87
C SER A 57 26.72 -4.19 -9.37
N SER A 58 27.63 -3.44 -8.77
CA SER A 58 28.01 -2.11 -9.26
C SER A 58 29.21 -2.20 -10.22
N SER A 59 29.17 -1.41 -11.30
CA SER A 59 30.25 -1.32 -12.30
C SER A 59 31.54 -0.69 -11.77
N GLY A 60 31.54 -0.20 -10.53
CA GLY A 60 32.70 0.36 -9.84
C GLY A 60 33.70 -0.68 -9.30
N GLY A 61 33.39 -1.98 -9.40
CA GLY A 61 34.11 -3.06 -8.71
C GLY A 61 35.64 -3.16 -8.95
N GLU A 62 36.18 -2.49 -9.96
CA GLU A 62 37.64 -2.31 -10.11
C GLU A 62 38.11 -1.09 -9.29
N GLY A 63 38.14 -1.22 -7.96
CA GLY A 63 38.82 -0.24 -7.09
C GLY A 63 38.20 0.03 -5.72
N PHE A 64 36.94 -0.36 -5.48
CA PHE A 64 36.29 -0.12 -4.18
C PHE A 64 36.56 -1.25 -3.18
N THR A 65 37.44 -0.99 -2.21
CA THR A 65 37.63 -1.85 -1.03
C THR A 65 36.62 -1.43 0.05
N GLY A 66 35.47 -2.09 0.11
CA GLY A 66 34.46 -1.74 1.12
C GLY A 66 33.46 -2.86 1.36
N PHE A 67 33.11 -3.08 2.63
CA PHE A 67 31.98 -3.91 3.02
C PHE A 67 31.00 -3.06 3.85
N MET A 68 29.71 -3.31 3.65
CA MET A 68 28.64 -2.80 4.48
C MET A 68 27.85 -3.97 5.04
N GLY A 69 27.69 -4.03 6.37
CA GLY A 69 27.00 -5.13 7.04
C GLY A 69 25.50 -5.19 6.74
N THR A 70 24.86 -4.04 6.61
CA THR A 70 23.42 -3.91 6.31
C THR A 70 23.23 -2.84 5.25
N ALA A 71 23.07 -3.26 4.00
CA ALA A 71 22.91 -2.37 2.86
C ALA A 71 21.49 -2.46 2.28
N LEU A 72 21.01 -3.67 2.05
CA LEU A 72 19.66 -3.95 1.55
C LEU A 72 18.83 -4.52 2.70
N VAL A 73 17.64 -3.95 2.92
CA VAL A 73 16.65 -4.49 3.85
C VAL A 73 15.34 -4.72 3.11
N VAL A 74 14.74 -5.88 3.34
CA VAL A 74 13.43 -6.26 2.83
C VAL A 74 12.53 -6.54 4.01
N SER A 75 11.40 -5.84 4.10
CA SER A 75 10.43 -6.01 5.17
C SER A 75 9.07 -6.38 4.59
N LEU A 76 8.37 -7.26 5.29
CA LEU A 76 7.00 -7.66 4.95
C LEU A 76 6.03 -7.06 5.96
N TYR A 77 5.02 -6.36 5.46
CA TYR A 77 3.91 -5.85 6.26
C TYR A 77 2.60 -6.54 5.87
N SER A 78 1.75 -6.77 6.86
CA SER A 78 0.40 -7.33 6.72
C SER A 78 -0.56 -6.36 6.01
N PRO A 79 -1.76 -6.82 5.59
CA PRO A 79 -2.81 -5.96 5.02
C PRO A 79 -3.18 -4.76 5.91
N VAL A 80 -3.05 -4.91 7.23
CA VAL A 80 -3.27 -3.84 8.22
C VAL A 80 -1.99 -3.05 8.55
N ARG A 81 -0.94 -3.17 7.72
CA ARG A 81 0.34 -2.46 7.80
C ARG A 81 1.14 -2.71 9.09
N GLY A 82 0.87 -3.81 9.79
CA GLY A 82 1.74 -4.30 10.87
C GLY A 82 2.93 -5.08 10.30
N LEU A 83 4.13 -4.83 10.81
CA LEU A 83 5.34 -5.57 10.43
C LEU A 83 5.17 -7.06 10.76
N VAL A 84 5.51 -7.92 9.82
CA VAL A 84 5.48 -9.39 9.97
C VAL A 84 6.88 -9.90 10.22
N THR A 85 7.83 -9.53 9.35
CA THR A 85 9.22 -9.97 9.40
C THR A 85 10.06 -9.10 8.46
N ASP A 86 11.38 -9.21 8.57
CA ASP A 86 12.34 -8.56 7.69
C ASP A 86 13.57 -9.45 7.49
N ALA A 87 14.34 -9.14 6.45
CA ALA A 87 15.63 -9.75 6.15
C ALA A 87 16.58 -8.67 5.62
N GLY A 88 17.86 -8.81 5.95
CA GLY A 88 18.91 -7.89 5.53
C GLY A 88 20.03 -8.61 4.77
N ALA A 89 20.70 -7.86 3.90
CA ALA A 89 21.93 -8.30 3.25
C ALA A 89 22.98 -7.17 3.30
N GLY A 90 24.21 -7.56 3.60
CA GLY A 90 25.37 -6.70 3.39
C GLY A 90 25.69 -6.52 1.91
N TYR A 91 26.58 -5.59 1.60
CA TYR A 91 26.99 -5.29 0.23
C TYR A 91 28.47 -4.94 0.14
N ASP A 92 29.12 -5.49 -0.88
CA ASP A 92 30.53 -5.35 -1.19
C ASP A 92 30.78 -4.99 -2.67
N GLY A 93 29.74 -4.54 -3.37
CA GLY A 93 29.80 -4.27 -4.82
C GLY A 93 29.44 -5.46 -5.70
N SER A 94 29.41 -6.68 -5.15
CA SER A 94 28.92 -7.87 -5.86
C SER A 94 27.42 -8.05 -5.68
N GLN A 95 26.78 -8.89 -6.52
CA GLN A 95 25.35 -9.17 -6.38
C GLN A 95 25.04 -9.81 -5.02
N ARG A 96 24.03 -9.29 -4.32
CA ARG A 96 23.62 -9.76 -2.99
C ARG A 96 22.12 -9.94 -2.90
N ALA A 97 21.67 -10.85 -2.03
CA ALA A 97 20.27 -11.20 -1.88
C ALA A 97 19.83 -11.15 -0.41
N ALA A 98 18.68 -10.54 -0.15
CA ALA A 98 17.96 -10.62 1.11
C ALA A 98 16.68 -11.43 0.88
N ALA A 99 16.56 -12.57 1.56
CA ALA A 99 15.42 -13.47 1.46
C ALA A 99 14.68 -13.53 2.78
N LEU A 100 13.35 -13.41 2.75
CA LEU A 100 12.54 -13.60 3.94
C LEU A 100 12.61 -15.06 4.39
N ASP A 101 12.59 -15.26 5.71
CA ASP A 101 12.42 -16.59 6.28
C ASP A 101 11.10 -17.23 5.81
N PRO A 102 11.03 -18.58 5.80
CA PRO A 102 9.77 -19.27 5.52
C PRO A 102 8.64 -18.79 6.44
N LEU A 103 7.60 -18.22 5.83
CA LEU A 103 6.39 -17.78 6.50
C LEU A 103 5.37 -18.91 6.53
N PRO A 104 4.51 -19.04 7.55
CA PRO A 104 3.40 -19.99 7.48
C PRO A 104 2.38 -19.57 6.41
N PRO A 105 1.46 -20.47 6.01
CA PRO A 105 0.28 -20.08 5.26
C PRO A 105 -0.55 -19.03 6.00
N VAL A 106 -1.30 -18.22 5.25
CA VAL A 106 -2.25 -17.24 5.80
C VAL A 106 -3.44 -17.97 6.39
N GLU A 107 -3.57 -17.97 7.72
CA GLU A 107 -4.61 -18.71 8.43
C GLU A 107 -5.23 -17.90 9.55
N TYR A 108 -6.52 -18.14 9.81
CA TYR A 108 -7.26 -17.47 10.89
C TYR A 108 -6.54 -17.71 12.23
N ASP A 109 -6.19 -18.95 12.52
CA ASP A 109 -5.67 -19.37 13.83
C ASP A 109 -4.29 -18.79 14.18
N ASN A 110 -3.56 -18.28 13.19
CA ASN A 110 -2.29 -17.58 13.41
C ASN A 110 -2.41 -16.43 14.42
N ARG A 111 -3.60 -15.84 14.63
CA ARG A 111 -3.80 -14.78 15.63
C ARG A 111 -3.44 -15.18 17.06
N TYR A 112 -3.48 -16.48 17.36
CA TYR A 112 -3.19 -17.01 18.69
C TYR A 112 -1.70 -17.31 18.88
N ALA A 113 -0.89 -17.17 17.84
CA ALA A 113 0.55 -17.34 17.92
C ALA A 113 1.20 -16.16 18.67
N PHE A 114 2.16 -16.48 19.53
CA PHE A 114 2.95 -15.48 20.27
C PHE A 114 4.04 -14.81 19.43
N ASN A 115 4.48 -15.44 18.35
CA ASN A 115 5.52 -14.88 17.51
C ASN A 115 4.91 -14.01 16.40
N ASP A 116 5.53 -12.86 16.15
CA ASP A 116 5.00 -11.88 15.20
C ASP A 116 5.03 -12.37 13.76
N ARG A 117 6.02 -13.20 13.39
CA ARG A 117 6.15 -13.77 12.04
C ARG A 117 4.95 -14.65 11.66
N ILE A 118 4.45 -15.45 12.58
CA ILE A 118 3.27 -16.29 12.40
C ILE A 118 2.02 -15.45 12.61
N SER A 119 1.94 -14.69 13.70
CA SER A 119 0.77 -13.87 14.01
C SER A 119 0.48 -12.84 12.93
N GLY A 120 1.49 -12.29 12.27
CA GLY A 120 1.35 -11.37 11.14
C GLY A 120 0.70 -12.00 9.88
N MET A 121 0.70 -13.33 9.78
CA MET A 121 0.09 -14.10 8.69
C MET A 121 -1.39 -14.46 8.99
N ARG A 122 -2.13 -13.58 9.68
CA ARG A 122 -3.51 -13.83 10.12
C ARG A 122 -4.61 -13.20 9.26
N PHE A 123 -4.26 -12.54 8.16
CA PHE A 123 -5.18 -11.79 7.31
C PHE A 123 -4.94 -12.11 5.84
N ALA A 124 -5.95 -12.56 5.11
CA ALA A 124 -5.91 -12.50 3.65
C ALA A 124 -5.96 -11.04 3.16
N GLY A 125 -5.40 -10.79 1.99
CA GLY A 125 -5.40 -9.49 1.33
C GLY A 125 -4.04 -9.09 0.77
N SER A 126 -3.81 -7.78 0.65
CA SER A 126 -2.54 -7.25 0.13
C SER A 126 -1.46 -7.19 1.19
N TYR A 127 -0.45 -8.05 1.08
CA TYR A 127 0.79 -7.93 1.86
C TYR A 127 1.74 -6.95 1.17
N TYR A 128 2.46 -6.15 1.95
CA TYR A 128 3.36 -5.14 1.42
C TYR A 128 4.81 -5.55 1.58
N LEU A 129 5.50 -5.70 0.44
CA LEU A 129 6.94 -5.91 0.40
C LEU A 129 7.61 -4.54 0.29
N VAL A 130 8.41 -4.19 1.29
CA VAL A 130 9.10 -2.90 1.39
C VAL A 130 10.59 -3.13 1.29
N VAL A 131 11.23 -2.50 0.31
CA VAL A 131 12.67 -2.64 0.06
C VAL A 131 13.35 -1.32 0.31
N HIS A 132 14.35 -1.32 1.18
CA HIS A 132 15.14 -0.14 1.51
C HIS A 132 16.61 -0.38 1.16
N LEU A 133 17.22 0.60 0.49
CA LEU A 133 18.66 0.64 0.27
C LEU A 133 19.27 1.73 1.17
N ALA A 134 20.23 1.36 2.01
CA ALA A 134 20.89 2.30 2.92
C ALA A 134 21.58 3.43 2.13
N ALA A 135 21.45 4.67 2.60
CA ALA A 135 22.04 5.85 1.95
C ALA A 135 23.58 5.77 1.84
N GLN A 136 24.22 5.16 2.84
CA GLN A 136 25.68 5.01 2.92
C GLN A 136 26.26 4.10 1.83
N VAL A 137 25.41 3.42 1.05
CA VAL A 137 25.84 2.73 -0.18
C VAL A 137 26.42 3.74 -1.17
N ALA A 138 25.90 4.96 -1.23
CA ALA A 138 26.43 6.04 -2.06
C ALA A 138 27.90 6.34 -1.76
N ASP A 139 28.26 6.39 -0.48
CA ASP A 139 29.61 6.76 -0.02
C ASP A 139 30.71 5.83 -0.54
N LYS A 140 30.37 4.56 -0.79
CA LYS A 140 31.35 3.50 -1.15
C LYS A 140 31.17 2.94 -2.54
N PHE A 141 29.95 2.96 -3.07
CA PHE A 141 29.60 2.24 -4.30
C PHE A 141 28.92 3.13 -5.34
N GLY A 142 28.77 4.42 -5.06
CA GLY A 142 28.20 5.44 -5.96
C GLY A 142 26.69 5.62 -5.80
N ASP A 143 26.18 6.70 -6.39
CA ASP A 143 24.79 7.15 -6.23
C ASP A 143 23.73 6.27 -6.93
N GLY A 144 24.16 5.25 -7.68
CA GLY A 144 23.27 4.38 -8.44
C GLY A 144 22.71 5.04 -9.72
N PRO A 145 21.52 4.60 -10.20
CA PRO A 145 20.67 3.58 -9.60
C PRO A 145 21.31 2.18 -9.62
N PHE A 146 20.94 1.35 -8.66
CA PHE A 146 21.30 -0.06 -8.61
C PHE A 146 20.15 -0.91 -9.14
N GLY A 147 20.47 -1.93 -9.94
CA GLY A 147 19.46 -2.88 -10.40
C GLY A 147 18.86 -3.65 -9.22
N LEU A 148 17.53 -3.73 -9.16
CA LEU A 148 16.80 -4.49 -8.16
C LEU A 148 16.03 -5.62 -8.85
N THR A 149 16.20 -6.85 -8.39
CA THR A 149 15.38 -7.99 -8.84
C THR A 149 14.58 -8.56 -7.68
N LEU A 150 13.27 -8.66 -7.83
CA LEU A 150 12.36 -9.24 -6.85
C LEU A 150 11.86 -10.58 -7.34
N ARG A 151 11.95 -11.61 -6.51
CA ARG A 151 11.32 -12.91 -6.74
C ARG A 151 10.19 -13.07 -5.75
N VAL A 152 8.96 -13.14 -6.25
CA VAL A 152 7.76 -13.27 -5.44
C VAL A 152 7.08 -14.59 -5.77
N ARG A 153 6.80 -15.39 -4.75
CA ARG A 153 6.00 -16.61 -4.86
C ARG A 153 4.84 -16.56 -3.89
N VAL A 154 3.68 -16.93 -4.40
CA VAL A 154 2.51 -17.27 -3.59
C VAL A 154 2.20 -18.71 -3.92
N ASP A 155 2.24 -19.58 -2.93
CA ASP A 155 2.05 -21.03 -3.07
C ASP A 155 0.78 -21.48 -2.37
N GLY A 156 0.20 -22.59 -2.82
CA GLY A 156 -1.07 -23.11 -2.30
C GLY A 156 -2.31 -22.55 -2.99
N ALA A 157 -3.40 -23.31 -2.88
CA ALA A 157 -4.71 -22.92 -3.38
C ALA A 157 -5.38 -21.94 -2.41
N ALA A 158 -6.07 -20.94 -2.96
CA ALA A 158 -6.92 -20.06 -2.17
C ALA A 158 -8.03 -20.88 -1.48
N GLN A 159 -8.22 -20.64 -0.19
CA GLN A 159 -9.21 -21.32 0.64
C GLN A 159 -10.32 -20.35 1.06
N THR A 160 -11.45 -20.91 1.49
CA THR A 160 -12.52 -20.10 2.07
C THR A 160 -12.07 -19.53 3.41
N GLY A 161 -12.23 -18.22 3.57
CA GLY A 161 -11.93 -17.54 4.81
C GLY A 161 -12.97 -17.76 5.92
N PRO A 162 -12.65 -17.32 7.15
CA PRO A 162 -13.61 -17.26 8.25
C PRO A 162 -14.81 -16.37 7.92
N ALA A 163 -15.99 -16.75 8.40
CA ALA A 163 -17.19 -15.92 8.31
C ALA A 163 -17.19 -14.85 9.42
N TYR A 164 -16.76 -13.64 9.10
CA TYR A 164 -16.82 -12.52 10.03
C TYR A 164 -18.25 -11.98 10.15
N ALA A 165 -18.67 -11.65 11.38
CA ALA A 165 -20.00 -11.10 11.68
C ALA A 165 -20.21 -9.65 11.17
N GLY A 166 -19.28 -9.12 10.37
CA GLY A 166 -19.32 -7.75 9.84
C GLY A 166 -18.38 -7.57 8.64
N ARG A 167 -18.38 -6.37 8.08
CA ARG A 167 -17.50 -5.98 6.96
C ARG A 167 -16.35 -5.11 7.47
N ALA A 168 -15.20 -5.20 6.82
CA ALA A 168 -14.05 -4.37 7.15
C ALA A 168 -14.34 -2.88 6.93
N VAL A 169 -13.78 -2.03 7.79
CA VAL A 169 -13.81 -0.58 7.63
C VAL A 169 -12.36 -0.08 7.72
N PRO A 170 -11.81 0.56 6.67
CA PRO A 170 -12.45 0.80 5.37
C PRO A 170 -12.73 -0.49 4.59
N GLN A 171 -13.69 -0.42 3.66
CA GLN A 171 -14.00 -1.55 2.78
C GLN A 171 -12.80 -1.87 1.87
N GLY A 172 -12.65 -3.12 1.48
CA GLY A 172 -11.63 -3.56 0.51
C GLY A 172 -10.22 -3.78 1.06
N VAL A 173 -9.97 -3.55 2.36
CA VAL A 173 -8.62 -3.71 2.97
C VAL A 173 -8.12 -5.16 2.92
N PHE A 174 -9.03 -6.14 2.99
CA PHE A 174 -8.72 -7.57 2.95
C PHE A 174 -9.03 -8.21 1.61
N ASP A 175 -9.39 -7.42 0.59
CA ASP A 175 -9.63 -7.95 -0.73
C ASP A 175 -8.29 -8.32 -1.36
N SER A 176 -8.18 -9.57 -1.77
CA SER A 176 -7.01 -10.18 -2.42
C SER A 176 -7.07 -10.12 -3.94
N ALA A 177 -8.16 -9.59 -4.52
CA ALA A 177 -8.32 -9.56 -5.97
C ALA A 177 -7.30 -8.64 -6.66
N THR A 178 -6.55 -9.21 -7.59
CA THR A 178 -5.66 -8.50 -8.51
C THR A 178 -6.48 -7.69 -9.51
N GLY A 179 -6.82 -6.45 -9.14
CA GLY A 179 -7.75 -5.62 -9.89
C GLY A 179 -7.23 -4.20 -10.18
N ASP A 180 -5.96 -4.04 -10.57
CA ASP A 180 -5.54 -2.81 -11.26
C ASP A 180 -5.88 -2.93 -12.76
N SER A 181 -7.17 -3.00 -13.08
CA SER A 181 -7.65 -2.53 -14.38
C SER A 181 -7.74 -1.01 -14.29
N VAL A 182 -6.68 -0.32 -14.71
CA VAL A 182 -6.74 1.11 -15.02
C VAL A 182 -7.85 1.30 -16.06
N PRO A 183 -8.93 2.08 -15.80
CA PRO A 183 -9.84 2.39 -16.88
C PRO A 183 -9.09 3.29 -17.85
N ALA A 184 -8.88 2.79 -19.06
CA ALA A 184 -8.44 3.58 -20.19
C ALA A 184 -9.38 4.79 -20.32
N MET A 185 -8.78 5.98 -20.22
CA MET A 185 -9.47 7.24 -20.47
C MET A 185 -9.73 7.34 -21.98
N GLY A 186 -10.98 7.16 -22.40
CA GLY A 186 -11.41 7.47 -23.76
C GLY A 186 -12.62 6.67 -24.23
N GLY A 187 -13.78 7.32 -24.35
CA GLY A 187 -14.94 6.79 -25.07
C GLY A 187 -16.28 7.22 -24.51
N THR A 188 -16.77 8.39 -24.94
CA THR A 188 -18.13 8.89 -24.71
C THR A 188 -19.19 8.07 -25.45
N GLY A 189 -20.20 7.56 -24.74
CA GLY A 189 -21.46 7.04 -25.32
C GLY A 189 -22.38 6.39 -24.25
N PRO A 190 -23.72 6.60 -24.26
CA PRO A 190 -24.56 6.40 -23.06
C PRO A 190 -25.39 5.09 -23.01
N ALA A 191 -25.93 4.85 -21.79
CA ALA A 191 -26.97 3.90 -21.36
C ALA A 191 -26.55 2.42 -21.19
N GLY A 192 -26.99 1.68 -20.16
CA GLY A 192 -28.12 1.88 -19.28
C GLY A 192 -28.04 1.14 -17.93
N SER A 193 -29.09 1.36 -17.17
CA SER A 193 -29.32 1.17 -15.73
C SER A 193 -29.41 -0.29 -15.24
N GLY A 194 -28.85 -0.55 -14.06
CA GLY A 194 -29.15 -1.68 -13.18
C GLY A 194 -28.83 -1.30 -11.73
N GLY A 195 -29.87 -1.13 -10.91
CA GLY A 195 -29.84 -0.38 -9.64
C GLY A 195 -29.23 -1.11 -8.44
N SER A 196 -28.70 -0.31 -7.53
CA SER A 196 -28.72 -0.57 -6.09
C SER A 196 -28.53 0.76 -5.35
N ASP A 197 -29.65 1.24 -4.81
CA ASP A 197 -29.85 2.48 -4.05
C ASP A 197 -29.11 2.47 -2.70
N ASP A 198 -27.88 2.99 -2.66
CA ASP A 198 -27.25 3.36 -1.37
C ASP A 198 -26.33 4.59 -1.46
N GLY A 199 -26.12 5.13 -2.68
CA GLY A 199 -25.22 6.26 -2.93
C GLY A 199 -25.90 7.64 -3.02
N THR A 200 -27.22 7.68 -3.14
CA THR A 200 -27.99 8.90 -3.43
C THR A 200 -28.36 9.68 -2.16
N THR A 201 -28.53 8.97 -1.04
CA THR A 201 -28.91 9.54 0.26
C THR A 201 -27.76 10.29 0.94
N MET A 202 -26.50 9.85 0.74
CA MET A 202 -25.32 10.54 1.32
C MET A 202 -24.81 11.73 0.49
N LYS A 203 -25.18 11.84 -0.79
CA LYS A 203 -24.87 13.04 -1.61
C LYS A 203 -25.86 14.19 -1.40
N LEU A 204 -27.11 13.90 -1.01
CA LEU A 204 -28.10 14.94 -0.68
C LEU A 204 -27.85 15.61 0.68
N VAL A 205 -27.21 14.94 1.63
CA VAL A 205 -26.83 15.54 2.92
C VAL A 205 -25.60 16.45 2.82
N ALA A 206 -24.69 16.18 1.87
CA ALA A 206 -23.44 16.96 1.72
C ALA A 206 -23.62 18.32 1.00
N VAL A 207 -24.75 18.57 0.32
CA VAL A 207 -25.04 19.86 -0.35
C VAL A 207 -26.09 20.70 0.42
N GLY A 208 -26.76 20.12 1.42
CA GLY A 208 -27.81 20.79 2.21
C GLY A 208 -27.36 21.50 3.50
N GLY A 209 -26.06 21.49 3.84
CA GLY A 209 -25.58 21.91 5.17
C GLY A 209 -25.17 23.39 5.33
N ILE A 210 -24.82 24.08 4.23
CA ILE A 210 -24.27 25.46 4.32
C ILE A 210 -25.31 26.53 3.97
N GLY A 211 -26.37 26.20 3.22
CA GLY A 211 -27.36 27.19 2.74
C GLY A 211 -28.38 27.66 3.79
N THR A 212 -28.81 26.79 4.70
CA THR A 212 -29.84 27.14 5.72
C THR A 212 -29.28 28.03 6.83
N GLY A 213 -28.01 27.86 7.19
CA GLY A 213 -27.35 28.68 8.22
C GLY A 213 -27.20 30.15 7.83
N THR A 214 -26.83 30.44 6.57
CA THR A 214 -26.66 31.82 6.11
C THR A 214 -28.00 32.56 5.99
N VAL A 215 -29.08 31.88 5.58
CA VAL A 215 -30.42 32.47 5.52
C VAL A 215 -30.94 32.84 6.92
N LEU A 216 -30.71 31.99 7.92
CA LEU A 216 -31.10 32.30 9.30
C LEU A 216 -30.34 33.49 9.88
N VAL A 217 -29.03 33.60 9.62
CA VAL A 217 -28.23 34.76 10.09
C VAL A 217 -28.67 36.05 9.39
N LEU A 218 -28.95 36.01 8.08
CA LEU A 218 -29.44 37.17 7.35
C LEU A 218 -30.85 37.58 7.81
N ALA A 219 -31.75 36.63 8.04
CA ALA A 219 -33.08 36.92 8.58
C ALA A 219 -32.99 37.55 9.98
N LEU A 220 -32.11 37.05 10.85
CA LEU A 220 -31.89 37.61 12.18
C LEU A 220 -31.24 39.00 12.13
N GLY A 221 -30.31 39.22 11.19
CA GLY A 221 -29.71 40.53 10.92
C GLY A 221 -30.72 41.56 10.44
N VAL A 222 -31.61 41.19 9.52
CA VAL A 222 -32.69 42.07 9.06
C VAL A 222 -33.69 42.36 10.19
N TRP A 223 -34.07 41.35 10.96
CA TRP A 223 -35.02 41.52 12.07
C TRP A 223 -34.47 42.46 13.16
N THR A 224 -33.19 42.31 13.54
CA THR A 224 -32.56 43.17 14.54
C THR A 224 -32.44 44.63 14.08
N VAL A 225 -32.12 44.88 12.81
CA VAL A 225 -32.12 46.24 12.24
C VAL A 225 -33.52 46.84 12.18
N ALA A 226 -34.53 46.05 11.79
CA ALA A 226 -35.92 46.49 11.74
C ALA A 226 -36.47 46.82 13.14
N ALA A 227 -36.15 46.01 14.15
CA ALA A 227 -36.53 46.24 15.54
C ALA A 227 -35.88 47.52 16.10
N ARG A 228 -34.60 47.76 15.79
CA ARG A 228 -33.91 49.01 16.21
C ARG A 228 -34.45 50.26 15.52
N ARG A 229 -34.91 50.17 14.26
CA ARG A 229 -35.53 51.29 13.53
C ARG A 229 -36.96 51.63 13.99
N ARG A 230 -37.62 50.74 14.72
CA ARG A 230 -38.91 51.02 15.39
C ARG A 230 -38.74 51.64 16.78
N ALA A 231 -37.50 51.68 17.29
CA ALA A 231 -37.14 52.30 18.56
C ALA A 231 -36.60 53.74 18.42
N THR A 232 -36.91 54.42 17.30
CA THR A 232 -36.79 55.88 17.22
C THR A 232 -38.09 56.51 17.73
N PRO A 233 -38.08 57.23 18.87
CA PRO A 233 -39.27 57.81 19.46
C PRO A 233 -39.82 58.94 18.58
N ARG A 234 -41.13 58.91 18.30
CA ARG A 234 -41.86 60.13 17.95
C ARG A 234 -42.12 60.89 19.25
N GLY A 235 -41.60 62.11 19.31
CA GLY A 235 -41.68 63.02 20.44
C GLY A 235 -43.10 63.49 20.74
N TRP A 236 -43.20 64.15 21.89
CA TRP A 236 -44.37 64.85 22.45
C TRP A 236 -44.98 65.88 21.50
#